data_AF-A0A966PS61-F1
#
_entry.id   AF-A0A966PS61-F1
#
_cell.length_a   1.000
_cell.length_b   1.000
_cell.length_c   1.000
_cell.angle_alpha   90.00
_cell.angle_beta   90.00
_cell.angle_gamma   90.00
#
_symmetry.space_group_name_H-M   'P 1'
#
loop_
_entity.id
_entity.type
_entity.pdbx_description
1 polymer ?
#
loop_
_entity_poly.entity_id
_entity_poly.type
_entity_poly.pdbx_seq_one_letter_code
_entity_poly.pdbx_strand_id
1 'polypeptide(L)'
;MKKVNYLNNRDLLSEIHKSKNTYCSYVAPEHSQYDMIVNDIKKINNANIGKARKIHAKRLTAHAWEIAKKTGNKRLKMSDYEVSPRKIKKTDLVFRVMTFDHITTDNERKKNPKTRADHHTKVNFPPFQHYRINEKGQTVCVGKSHWIGGMNNGHFSNDHGKITPTLANMFLKLAERYSQRSNWRGYTYVDEMRSQALVQLSQIGLQFDESKSENPFAYYTAAITNSFTRILNIEKKNQNIRDDILEMNEMMPSYTRQAKNESETVSAKRRMATQNGEVKVYSKAALKELNKEYKASGKLTVAESKKK
;
A
#
# COMPACT_ATOMS: atom_id res chain seq x y z
N MET A 1 22.38 -24.93 3.49
CA MET A 1 21.02 -24.49 3.11
C MET A 1 21.11 -23.20 2.31
N LYS A 2 20.46 -23.13 1.13
CA LYS A 2 20.39 -21.91 0.32
C LYS A 2 19.63 -20.84 1.11
N LYS A 3 20.17 -19.63 1.25
CA LYS A 3 19.54 -18.55 2.03
C LYS A 3 18.18 -18.22 1.42
N VAL A 4 17.10 -18.38 2.18
CA VAL A 4 15.75 -18.02 1.73
C VAL A 4 15.72 -16.51 1.53
N ASN A 5 15.60 -16.05 0.28
CA ASN A 5 15.44 -14.63 -0.01
C ASN A 5 13.99 -14.23 0.28
N TYR A 6 13.77 -13.62 1.45
CA TYR A 6 12.48 -13.08 1.80
C TYR A 6 12.18 -11.83 0.98
N LEU A 7 10.95 -11.72 0.52
CA LEU A 7 10.42 -10.50 -0.06
C LEU A 7 10.68 -9.33 0.91
N ASN A 8 11.40 -8.31 0.47
CA ASN A 8 11.77 -7.13 1.26
C ASN A 8 11.29 -5.83 0.58
N ASN A 9 11.08 -4.76 1.36
CA ASN A 9 10.50 -3.51 0.86
C ASN A 9 11.40 -2.86 -0.19
N ARG A 10 12.72 -2.98 -0.03
CA ARG A 10 13.71 -2.41 -0.94
C ARG A 10 13.59 -3.02 -2.35
N ASP A 11 13.46 -4.34 -2.44
CA ASP A 11 13.35 -5.05 -3.69
C ASP A 11 11.99 -4.78 -4.34
N LEU A 12 10.90 -4.72 -3.56
CA LEU A 12 9.60 -4.28 -4.07
C LEU A 12 9.65 -2.87 -4.66
N LEU A 13 10.21 -1.90 -3.93
CA LEU A 13 10.36 -0.53 -4.43
C LEU A 13 11.20 -0.49 -5.72
N SER A 14 12.27 -1.28 -5.80
CA SER A 14 13.09 -1.40 -6.99
C SER A 14 12.30 -1.94 -8.18
N GLU A 15 11.50 -2.98 -7.97
CA GLU A 15 10.69 -3.59 -9.04
C GLU A 15 9.48 -2.74 -9.44
N ILE A 16 8.87 -2.00 -8.51
CA ILE A 16 7.85 -0.98 -8.82
C ILE A 16 8.46 0.10 -9.70
N HIS A 17 9.64 0.60 -9.33
CA HIS A 17 10.36 1.60 -10.12
C HIS A 17 10.66 1.11 -11.54
N LYS A 18 11.21 -0.11 -11.68
CA LYS A 18 11.47 -0.71 -13.00
C LYS A 18 10.19 -0.88 -13.81
N SER A 19 9.11 -1.35 -13.19
CA SER A 19 7.82 -1.53 -13.84
C SER A 19 7.25 -0.20 -14.33
N LYS A 20 7.26 0.85 -13.49
CA LYS A 20 6.84 2.21 -13.90
C LYS A 20 7.68 2.72 -15.07
N ASN A 21 8.99 2.49 -15.08
CA ASN A 21 9.86 2.95 -16.15
C ASN A 21 9.55 2.31 -17.51
N THR A 22 8.89 1.14 -17.56
CA THR A 22 8.45 0.55 -18.84
C THR A 22 7.38 1.36 -19.56
N TYR A 23 6.68 2.24 -18.84
CA TYR A 23 5.69 3.18 -19.37
C TYR A 23 6.30 4.57 -19.64
N CYS A 24 7.61 4.75 -19.41
CA CYS A 24 8.24 6.08 -19.45
C CYS A 24 9.18 6.20 -20.64
N SER A 25 9.29 7.42 -21.16
CA SER A 25 10.33 7.80 -22.10
C SER A 25 11.28 8.82 -21.44
N TYR A 26 12.56 8.66 -21.71
CA TYR A 26 13.65 9.47 -21.15
C TYR A 26 14.60 9.91 -22.27
N VAL A 27 15.16 11.11 -22.14
CA VAL A 27 16.20 11.60 -23.08
C VAL A 27 17.47 10.76 -22.99
N ALA A 28 17.82 10.32 -21.78
CA ALA A 28 18.94 9.42 -21.52
C ALA A 28 18.52 8.38 -20.47
N PRO A 29 19.04 7.14 -20.52
CA PRO A 29 18.65 6.07 -19.59
C PRO A 29 18.87 6.42 -18.11
N GLU A 30 19.93 7.17 -17.81
CA GLU A 30 20.26 7.67 -16.48
C GLU A 30 19.20 8.60 -15.89
N HIS A 31 18.42 9.29 -16.73
CA HIS A 31 17.31 10.12 -16.27
C HIS A 31 16.16 9.31 -15.70
N SER A 32 16.12 7.99 -15.88
CA SER A 32 15.10 7.15 -15.24
C SER A 32 15.23 7.16 -13.73
N GLN A 33 16.43 7.36 -13.20
CA GLN A 33 16.69 7.37 -11.76
C GLN A 33 16.47 8.77 -11.20
N TYR A 34 15.50 8.90 -10.30
CA TYR A 34 15.21 10.15 -9.61
C TYR A 34 15.89 10.18 -8.22
N ASP A 35 16.23 11.37 -7.76
CA ASP A 35 16.79 11.57 -6.43
C ASP A 35 15.76 12.10 -5.44
N MET A 36 14.75 12.82 -5.92
CA MET A 36 13.71 13.39 -5.08
C MET A 36 12.39 13.54 -5.83
N ILE A 37 11.29 13.26 -5.13
CA ILE A 37 9.93 13.50 -5.62
C ILE A 37 9.44 14.84 -5.08
N VAL A 38 8.83 15.65 -5.94
CA VAL A 38 8.18 16.93 -5.60
C VAL A 38 6.83 17.04 -6.29
N ASN A 39 5.93 17.83 -5.72
CA ASN A 39 4.58 18.03 -6.26
C ASN A 39 4.49 19.17 -7.29
N ASP A 40 5.53 20.01 -7.37
CA ASP A 40 5.56 21.19 -8.25
C ASP A 40 7.00 21.53 -8.61
N ILE A 41 7.23 22.03 -9.81
CA ILE A 41 8.51 22.55 -10.31
C ILE A 41 9.04 23.65 -9.38
N LYS A 42 8.15 24.49 -8.82
CA LYS A 42 8.53 25.55 -7.86
C LYS A 42 9.19 25.01 -6.58
N LYS A 43 8.98 23.73 -6.26
CA LYS A 43 9.62 23.08 -5.11
C LYS A 43 11.06 22.62 -5.43
N ILE A 44 11.56 22.79 -6.65
CA ILE A 44 12.98 22.61 -6.97
C ILE A 44 13.76 23.85 -6.50
N ASN A 45 13.89 24.00 -5.18
CA ASN A 45 14.59 25.11 -4.54
C ASN A 45 15.91 24.63 -3.89
N ASN A 46 16.73 25.56 -3.41
CA ASN A 46 18.03 25.24 -2.81
C ASN A 46 17.95 24.24 -1.64
N ALA A 47 16.87 24.27 -0.85
CA ALA A 47 16.68 23.35 0.26
C ALA A 47 16.48 21.90 -0.23
N ASN A 48 15.62 21.73 -1.23
CA ASN A 48 15.33 20.43 -1.83
C ASN A 48 16.49 19.92 -2.69
N ILE A 49 17.26 20.80 -3.33
CA ILE A 49 18.54 20.45 -3.97
C ILE A 49 19.53 19.87 -2.95
N GLY A 50 19.62 20.47 -1.76
CA GLY A 50 20.45 19.96 -0.67
C GLY A 50 20.02 18.55 -0.22
N LYS A 51 18.72 18.30 -0.11
CA LYS A 51 18.17 16.97 0.22
C LYS A 51 18.44 15.95 -0.89
N ALA A 52 18.18 16.32 -2.14
CA ALA A 52 18.43 15.47 -3.31
C ALA A 52 19.91 15.06 -3.40
N ARG A 53 20.85 15.97 -3.14
CA ARG A 53 22.29 15.65 -3.06
C ARG A 53 22.61 14.59 -2.00
N LYS A 54 21.99 14.68 -0.82
CA LYS A 54 22.18 13.69 0.25
C LYS A 54 21.64 12.31 -0.16
N ILE A 55 20.47 12.27 -0.80
CA ILE A 55 19.87 11.03 -1.29
C ILE A 55 20.73 10.41 -2.40
N HIS A 56 21.16 11.22 -3.37
CA HIS A 56 22.03 10.80 -4.46
C HIS A 56 23.36 10.26 -3.94
N ALA A 57 24.01 10.97 -3.01
CA ALA A 57 25.23 10.51 -2.33
C ALA A 57 25.04 9.16 -1.64
N LYS A 58 23.96 9.01 -0.84
CA LYS A 58 23.64 7.75 -0.16
C LYS A 58 23.46 6.60 -1.14
N ARG A 59 22.80 6.85 -2.28
CA ARG A 59 22.62 5.86 -3.36
C ARG A 59 23.96 5.46 -3.97
N LEU A 60 24.83 6.41 -4.29
CA LEU A 60 26.16 6.13 -4.84
C LEU A 60 27.03 5.35 -3.84
N THR A 61 27.04 5.73 -2.57
CA THR A 61 27.72 5.01 -1.49
C THR A 61 27.24 3.56 -1.41
N ALA A 62 25.92 3.33 -1.43
CA ALA A 62 25.34 1.99 -1.38
C ALA A 62 25.73 1.15 -2.61
N HIS A 63 25.73 1.75 -3.80
CA HIS A 63 26.12 1.07 -5.04
C HIS A 63 27.61 0.70 -5.04
N ALA A 64 28.48 1.63 -4.66
CA ALA A 64 29.92 1.38 -4.54
C ALA A 64 30.22 0.27 -3.52
N TRP A 65 29.53 0.28 -2.37
CA TRP A 65 29.64 -0.76 -1.36
C TRP A 65 29.14 -2.12 -1.85
N GLU A 66 28.02 -2.18 -2.58
CA GLU A 66 27.51 -3.43 -3.16
C GLU A 66 28.45 -4.02 -4.22
N ILE A 67 29.08 -3.18 -5.06
CA ILE A 67 30.12 -3.62 -6.00
C ILE A 67 31.31 -4.19 -5.24
N ALA A 68 31.85 -3.46 -4.27
CA ALA A 68 32.99 -3.91 -3.48
C ALA A 68 32.72 -5.24 -2.76
N LYS A 69 31.51 -5.42 -2.24
CA LYS A 69 31.07 -6.66 -1.59
C LYS A 69 31.03 -7.84 -2.56
N LYS A 70 30.65 -7.63 -3.83
CA LYS A 70 30.66 -8.66 -4.87
C LYS A 70 32.08 -9.03 -5.31
N THR A 71 32.99 -8.06 -5.36
CA THR A 71 34.39 -8.27 -5.79
C THR A 71 35.27 -8.96 -4.72
N GLY A 72 34.77 -9.18 -3.50
CA GLY A 72 35.29 -10.23 -2.62
C GLY A 72 36.19 -9.82 -1.44
N ASN A 73 36.20 -8.55 -1.02
CA ASN A 73 36.94 -8.18 0.20
C ASN A 73 36.12 -8.43 1.48
N LYS A 74 36.64 -9.30 2.37
CA LYS A 74 35.95 -9.78 3.59
C LYS A 74 35.91 -8.77 4.75
N ARG A 75 36.50 -7.58 4.60
CA ARG A 75 36.55 -6.51 5.63
C ARG A 75 36.27 -5.13 5.04
N LEU A 76 35.06 -4.93 4.51
CA LEU A 76 34.63 -3.66 3.92
C LEU A 76 33.77 -2.89 4.92
N LYS A 77 34.18 -1.66 5.28
CA LYS A 77 33.31 -0.72 6.00
C LYS A 77 32.58 0.15 4.98
N MET A 78 31.31 0.47 5.26
CA MET A 78 30.53 1.34 4.37
C MET A 78 31.08 2.77 4.32
N SER A 79 31.76 3.21 5.39
CA SER A 79 32.44 4.51 5.48
C SER A 79 33.50 4.71 4.40
N ASP A 80 34.19 3.63 4.00
CA ASP A 80 35.33 3.71 3.08
C ASP A 80 34.88 4.06 1.65
N TYR A 81 33.59 3.89 1.37
CA TYR A 81 32.95 4.16 0.08
C TYR A 81 31.99 5.36 0.15
N GLU A 82 32.03 6.15 1.22
CA GLU A 82 31.12 7.27 1.42
C GLU A 82 31.37 8.40 0.42
N VAL A 83 30.39 8.66 -0.44
CA VAL A 83 30.42 9.77 -1.38
C VAL A 83 29.91 11.03 -0.70
N SER A 84 30.70 12.11 -0.73
CA SER A 84 30.29 13.39 -0.16
C SER A 84 29.17 14.06 -0.98
N PRO A 85 28.07 14.50 -0.36
CA PRO A 85 26.99 15.24 -1.05
C PRO A 85 27.44 16.55 -1.72
N ARG A 86 28.56 17.13 -1.27
CA ARG A 86 29.09 18.39 -1.81
C ARG A 86 29.72 18.22 -3.19
N LYS A 87 30.24 17.02 -3.50
CA LYS A 87 30.88 16.71 -4.79
C LYS A 87 29.86 16.53 -5.93
N ILE A 88 28.57 16.42 -5.60
CA ILE A 88 27.49 16.20 -6.58
C ILE A 88 27.03 17.54 -7.16
N LYS A 89 27.16 17.70 -8.48
CA LYS A 89 26.74 18.91 -9.18
C LYS A 89 25.22 18.99 -9.20
N LYS A 90 24.69 20.22 -9.27
CA LYS A 90 23.22 20.43 -9.37
C LYS A 90 22.65 19.86 -10.66
N THR A 91 23.48 19.82 -11.72
CA THR A 91 23.16 19.30 -13.04
C THR A 91 22.87 17.81 -13.04
N ASP A 92 23.42 17.06 -12.09
CA ASP A 92 23.35 15.60 -12.05
C ASP A 92 22.10 15.10 -11.32
N LEU A 93 21.36 16.02 -10.69
CA LEU A 93 20.18 15.70 -9.90
C LEU A 93 18.94 15.61 -10.78
N VAL A 94 18.17 14.55 -10.58
CA VAL A 94 16.90 14.33 -11.26
C VAL A 94 15.75 14.46 -10.27
N PHE A 95 14.83 15.39 -10.56
CA PHE A 95 13.63 15.61 -9.77
C PHE A 95 12.43 15.00 -10.48
N ARG A 96 11.71 14.12 -9.79
CA ARG A 96 10.41 13.61 -10.25
C ARG A 96 9.33 14.58 -9.79
N VAL A 97 8.69 15.26 -10.73
CA VAL A 97 7.58 16.19 -10.48
C VAL A 97 6.27 15.46 -10.78
N MET A 98 5.42 15.31 -9.78
CA MET A 98 4.10 14.72 -9.94
C MET A 98 3.19 15.72 -10.67
N THR A 99 2.85 15.45 -11.93
CA THR A 99 2.05 16.37 -12.76
C THR A 99 1.27 15.63 -13.84
N PHE A 100 0.16 16.23 -14.27
CA PHE A 100 -0.72 15.75 -15.33
C PHE A 100 -0.51 16.50 -16.67
N ASP A 101 0.45 17.43 -16.76
CA ASP A 101 0.58 18.37 -17.90
C ASP A 101 0.68 17.70 -19.28
N HIS A 102 1.24 16.48 -19.34
CA HIS A 102 1.42 15.73 -20.59
C HIS A 102 0.36 14.64 -20.81
N ILE A 103 -0.61 14.51 -19.91
CA ILE A 103 -1.70 13.56 -20.02
C ILE A 103 -2.86 14.23 -20.77
N THR A 104 -3.50 13.50 -21.66
CA THR A 104 -4.67 13.99 -22.40
C THR A 104 -5.82 14.32 -21.45
N THR A 105 -6.51 15.43 -21.69
CA THR A 105 -7.71 15.81 -20.95
C THR A 105 -8.91 15.03 -21.45
N ASP A 106 -9.75 14.59 -20.53
CA ASP A 106 -10.98 13.83 -20.78
C ASP A 106 -12.06 14.35 -19.83
N ASN A 107 -12.85 15.30 -20.33
CA ASN A 107 -13.90 15.97 -19.55
C ASN A 107 -15.19 15.14 -19.45
N GLU A 108 -15.35 14.09 -20.27
CA GLU A 108 -16.56 13.27 -20.31
C GLU A 108 -16.49 12.09 -19.32
N ARG A 109 -15.29 11.68 -18.91
CA ARG A 109 -15.08 10.55 -17.99
C ARG A 109 -15.79 10.68 -16.64
N LYS A 110 -15.91 11.90 -16.10
CA LYS A 110 -16.49 12.14 -14.78
C LYS A 110 -17.47 13.30 -14.82
N LYS A 111 -18.73 13.00 -14.52
CA LYS A 111 -19.82 14.00 -14.45
C LYS A 111 -19.52 15.16 -13.49
N ASN A 112 -18.91 14.87 -12.33
CA ASN A 112 -18.56 15.86 -11.31
C ASN A 112 -17.07 15.74 -10.93
N PRO A 113 -16.15 16.35 -11.68
CA PRO A 113 -14.71 16.29 -11.38
C PRO A 113 -14.40 17.13 -10.13
N LYS A 114 -13.63 16.57 -9.19
CA LYS A 114 -13.24 17.25 -7.93
C LYS A 114 -11.75 17.53 -7.86
N THR A 115 -10.96 16.67 -8.48
CA THR A 115 -9.50 16.72 -8.46
C THR A 115 -8.96 16.96 -9.85
N ARG A 116 -7.72 17.48 -9.92
CA ARG A 116 -7.02 17.63 -11.21
C ARG A 116 -6.99 16.31 -12.00
N ALA A 117 -6.83 15.17 -11.32
CA ALA A 117 -6.83 13.87 -11.95
C ALA A 117 -8.17 13.53 -12.65
N ASP A 118 -9.30 14.07 -12.17
CA ASP A 118 -10.63 13.79 -12.71
C ASP A 118 -10.84 14.34 -14.13
N HIS A 119 -10.13 15.41 -14.47
CA HIS A 119 -10.16 16.06 -15.80
C HIS A 119 -9.28 15.37 -16.86
N HIS A 120 -8.52 14.36 -16.48
CA HIS A 120 -7.57 13.69 -17.37
C HIS A 120 -7.96 12.24 -17.59
N THR A 121 -7.44 11.65 -18.68
CA THR A 121 -7.58 10.24 -19.00
C THR A 121 -7.08 9.37 -17.83
N LYS A 122 -7.76 8.25 -17.58
CA LYS A 122 -7.38 7.32 -16.51
C LYS A 122 -6.04 6.66 -16.85
N VAL A 123 -5.08 6.76 -15.94
CA VAL A 123 -3.72 6.22 -16.08
C VAL A 123 -3.45 5.12 -15.06
N ASN A 124 -2.42 4.31 -15.33
CA ASN A 124 -2.08 3.10 -14.58
C ASN A 124 -1.47 3.45 -13.21
N PHE A 125 -0.75 4.57 -13.13
CA PHE A 125 -0.17 5.12 -11.91
C PHE A 125 -0.12 6.66 -11.96
N PRO A 126 0.01 7.35 -10.80
CA PRO A 126 0.09 8.81 -10.77
C PRO A 126 1.15 9.36 -11.73
N PRO A 127 0.77 10.22 -12.69
CA PRO A 127 1.67 10.67 -13.73
C PRO A 127 2.72 11.64 -13.16
N PHE A 128 3.89 11.58 -13.75
CA PHE A 128 5.03 12.42 -13.41
C PHE A 128 5.86 12.78 -14.64
N GLN A 129 6.67 13.83 -14.48
CA GLN A 129 7.74 14.20 -15.38
C GLN A 129 9.05 14.29 -14.60
N HIS A 130 10.17 14.03 -15.26
CA HIS A 130 11.51 14.17 -14.70
C HIS A 130 12.14 15.46 -15.18
N TYR A 131 12.71 16.23 -14.26
CA TYR A 131 13.39 17.50 -14.54
C TYR A 131 14.83 17.45 -14.07
N ARG A 132 15.73 18.05 -14.85
CA ARG A 132 17.12 18.37 -14.48
C ARG A 132 17.33 19.88 -14.51
N ILE A 133 18.36 20.35 -13.79
CA ILE A 133 18.77 21.75 -13.80
C ILE A 133 19.94 21.90 -14.78
N ASN A 134 19.82 22.77 -15.77
CA ASN A 134 20.92 23.05 -16.69
C ASN A 134 21.97 23.97 -16.04
N GLU A 135 23.12 24.16 -16.71
CA GLU A 135 24.19 25.05 -16.24
C GLU A 135 23.71 26.50 -16.04
N LYS A 136 22.73 26.93 -16.84
CA LYS A 136 22.06 28.24 -16.73
C LYS A 136 21.08 28.36 -15.54
N GLY A 137 20.91 27.30 -14.74
CA GLY A 137 19.98 27.26 -13.61
C GLY A 137 18.51 27.04 -13.97
N GLN A 138 18.18 26.84 -15.25
CA GLN A 138 16.82 26.57 -15.72
C GLN A 138 16.47 25.08 -15.57
N THR A 139 15.20 24.79 -15.28
CA THR A 139 14.71 23.41 -15.21
C THR A 139 14.27 22.93 -16.59
N VAL A 140 14.76 21.77 -17.02
CA VAL A 140 14.44 21.16 -18.31
C VAL A 140 13.82 19.79 -18.09
N CYS A 141 12.74 19.52 -18.80
CA CYS A 141 12.06 18.22 -18.79
C CYS A 141 12.91 17.20 -19.56
N VAL A 142 13.30 16.12 -18.89
CA VAL A 142 14.19 15.08 -19.42
C VAL A 142 13.55 13.71 -19.47
N GLY A 143 12.30 13.60 -19.03
CA GLY A 143 11.51 12.37 -19.15
C GLY A 143 10.05 12.57 -18.79
N LYS A 144 9.19 11.77 -19.39
CA LYS A 144 7.74 11.78 -19.19
C LYS A 144 7.25 10.36 -18.93
N SER A 145 6.34 10.21 -17.98
CA SER A 145 5.59 8.96 -17.77
C SER A 145 4.47 8.80 -18.81
N HIS A 146 4.05 7.58 -19.11
CA HIS A 146 3.02 7.28 -20.10
C HIS A 146 3.30 7.95 -21.45
N TRP A 147 4.53 7.85 -21.95
CA TRP A 147 4.98 8.56 -23.15
C TRP A 147 5.80 7.66 -24.08
N ILE A 148 5.49 7.69 -25.38
CA ILE A 148 6.22 6.97 -26.43
C ILE A 148 6.93 7.98 -27.33
N GLY A 149 8.18 7.69 -27.70
CA GLY A 149 8.99 8.52 -28.59
C GLY A 149 9.80 9.59 -27.86
N GLY A 150 10.31 10.59 -28.61
CA GLY A 150 11.13 11.66 -28.06
C GLY A 150 10.30 12.70 -27.30
N MET A 151 10.98 13.61 -26.58
CA MET A 151 10.27 14.59 -25.73
C MET A 151 9.46 15.61 -26.53
N ASN A 152 9.88 15.90 -27.77
CA ASN A 152 9.29 16.89 -28.67
C ASN A 152 8.36 16.27 -29.72
N ASN A 153 8.61 15.02 -30.15
CA ASN A 153 7.90 14.35 -31.24
C ASN A 153 7.14 13.08 -30.80
N GLY A 154 7.12 12.80 -29.49
CA GLY A 154 6.38 11.68 -28.94
C GLY A 154 4.92 11.99 -28.68
N HIS A 155 4.20 11.02 -28.12
CA HIS A 155 2.80 11.15 -27.75
C HIS A 155 2.50 10.40 -26.45
N PHE A 156 1.42 10.81 -25.79
CA PHE A 156 0.88 10.13 -24.62
C PHE A 156 0.31 8.76 -25.02
N SER A 157 0.60 7.74 -24.22
CA SER A 157 -0.02 6.42 -24.33
C SER A 157 -0.03 5.75 -22.96
N ASN A 158 -1.14 5.12 -22.60
CA ASN A 158 -1.32 4.35 -21.37
C ASN A 158 -1.20 2.83 -21.57
N ASP A 159 -1.28 2.37 -22.83
CA ASP A 159 -1.34 0.94 -23.17
C ASP A 159 0.04 0.30 -23.34
N HIS A 160 1.09 1.10 -23.58
CA HIS A 160 2.45 0.59 -23.66
C HIS A 160 3.04 0.39 -22.27
N GLY A 161 3.94 -0.59 -22.14
CA GLY A 161 4.58 -0.91 -20.87
C GLY A 161 3.97 -2.14 -20.19
N LYS A 162 4.68 -2.66 -19.20
CA LYS A 162 4.28 -3.88 -18.50
C LYS A 162 4.88 -3.96 -17.10
N ILE A 163 4.16 -4.63 -16.21
CA ILE A 163 4.69 -5.05 -14.92
C ILE A 163 5.85 -6.04 -15.15
N THR A 164 6.95 -5.90 -14.42
CA THR A 164 8.07 -6.84 -14.54
C THR A 164 7.63 -8.25 -14.09
N PRO A 165 8.12 -9.32 -14.75
CA PRO A 165 7.83 -10.69 -14.31
C PRO A 165 8.22 -10.93 -12.84
N THR A 166 9.27 -10.26 -12.37
CA THR A 166 9.71 -10.30 -10.97
C THR A 166 8.67 -9.70 -10.04
N LEU A 167 8.10 -8.52 -10.36
CA LEU A 167 7.05 -7.90 -9.55
C LEU A 167 5.77 -8.74 -9.55
N ALA A 168 5.39 -9.30 -10.70
CA ALA A 168 4.24 -10.21 -10.79
C ALA A 168 4.43 -11.46 -9.90
N ASN A 169 5.62 -12.06 -9.92
CA ASN A 169 5.98 -13.17 -9.03
C ASN A 169 5.96 -12.76 -7.54
N MET A 170 6.33 -11.52 -7.22
CA MET A 170 6.22 -10.99 -5.86
C MET A 170 4.75 -10.88 -5.42
N PHE A 171 3.84 -10.44 -6.30
CA PHE A 171 2.39 -10.42 -6.02
C PHE A 171 1.81 -11.81 -5.80
N LEU A 172 2.19 -12.78 -6.64
CA LEU A 172 1.80 -14.19 -6.47
C LEU A 172 2.19 -14.73 -5.10
N LYS A 173 3.46 -14.56 -4.71
CA LYS A 173 3.96 -14.98 -3.39
C LYS A 173 3.25 -14.28 -2.24
N LEU A 174 2.88 -13.01 -2.39
CA LEU A 174 2.13 -12.28 -1.39
C LEU A 174 0.72 -12.86 -1.20
N ALA A 175 -0.04 -13.02 -2.29
CA ALA A 175 -1.39 -13.56 -2.24
C ALA A 175 -1.41 -14.99 -1.66
N GLU A 176 -0.47 -15.85 -2.09
CA GLU A 176 -0.32 -17.20 -1.59
C GLU A 176 -0.03 -17.22 -0.08
N ARG A 177 0.94 -16.43 0.38
CA ARG A 177 1.28 -16.38 1.81
C ARG A 177 0.12 -15.87 2.67
N TYR A 178 -0.65 -14.89 2.18
CA TYR A 178 -1.80 -14.36 2.91
C TYR A 178 -2.93 -15.38 3.03
N SER A 179 -3.15 -16.19 2.02
CA SER A 179 -4.16 -17.26 2.04
C SER A 179 -3.86 -18.39 3.03
N GLN A 180 -2.60 -18.57 3.43
CA GLN A 180 -2.19 -19.58 4.40
C GLN A 180 -2.36 -19.13 5.85
N ARG A 181 -2.77 -17.88 6.10
CA ARG A 181 -3.06 -17.41 7.47
C ARG A 181 -4.26 -18.17 8.05
N SER A 182 -4.25 -18.37 9.37
CA SER A 182 -5.29 -19.12 10.11
C SER A 182 -6.73 -18.71 9.77
N ASN A 183 -6.96 -17.42 9.51
CA ASN A 183 -8.29 -16.89 9.24
C ASN A 183 -8.84 -17.29 7.86
N TRP A 184 -7.97 -17.65 6.90
CA TRP A 184 -8.32 -17.90 5.51
C TRP A 184 -7.99 -19.31 5.03
N ARG A 185 -7.05 -19.98 5.72
CA ARG A 185 -6.59 -21.32 5.37
C ARG A 185 -7.75 -22.31 5.47
N GLY A 186 -7.91 -23.12 4.43
CA GLY A 186 -8.94 -24.16 4.37
C GLY A 186 -10.34 -23.62 4.07
N TYR A 187 -10.48 -22.32 3.77
CA TYR A 187 -11.75 -21.78 3.30
C TYR A 187 -12.05 -22.22 1.86
N THR A 188 -13.29 -22.61 1.59
CA THR A 188 -13.70 -23.18 0.29
C THR A 188 -13.38 -22.25 -0.89
N TYR A 189 -13.59 -20.94 -0.74
CA TYR A 189 -13.37 -19.95 -1.80
C TYR A 189 -11.99 -19.28 -1.74
N VAL A 190 -11.00 -19.90 -1.08
CA VAL A 190 -9.66 -19.31 -0.94
C VAL A 190 -8.97 -19.07 -2.29
N ASP A 191 -9.24 -19.90 -3.29
CA ASP A 191 -8.67 -19.73 -4.63
C ASP A 191 -9.29 -18.57 -5.41
N GLU A 192 -10.59 -18.31 -5.23
CA GLU A 192 -11.23 -17.10 -5.74
C GLU A 192 -10.70 -15.85 -5.04
N MET A 193 -10.50 -15.91 -3.73
CA MET A 193 -9.90 -14.82 -2.95
C MET A 193 -8.50 -14.48 -3.47
N ARG A 194 -7.65 -15.49 -3.71
CA ARG A 194 -6.30 -15.30 -4.30
C ARG A 194 -6.40 -14.65 -5.68
N SER A 195 -7.25 -15.16 -6.55
CA SER A 195 -7.44 -14.67 -7.91
C SER A 195 -7.90 -13.20 -7.92
N GLN A 196 -8.89 -12.86 -7.10
CA GLN A 196 -9.38 -11.50 -6.95
C GLN A 196 -8.30 -10.56 -6.39
N ALA A 197 -7.52 -11.00 -5.40
CA ALA A 197 -6.43 -10.21 -4.86
C ALA A 197 -5.34 -9.95 -5.90
N LEU A 198 -5.03 -10.91 -6.77
CA LEU A 198 -4.06 -10.74 -7.85
C LEU A 198 -4.53 -9.72 -8.89
N VAL A 199 -5.81 -9.78 -9.28
CA VAL A 199 -6.42 -8.75 -10.14
C VAL A 199 -6.30 -7.37 -9.50
N GLN A 200 -6.63 -7.27 -8.20
CA GLN A 200 -6.51 -6.01 -7.48
C GLN A 200 -5.07 -5.50 -7.45
N LEU A 201 -4.11 -6.34 -7.09
CA LEU A 201 -2.67 -5.99 -7.07
C LEU A 201 -2.17 -5.59 -8.46
N SER A 202 -2.69 -6.19 -9.53
CA SER A 202 -2.31 -5.82 -10.90
C SER A 202 -2.84 -4.43 -11.27
N GLN A 203 -4.04 -4.07 -10.80
CA GLN A 203 -4.66 -2.76 -11.08
C GLN A 203 -4.05 -1.61 -10.26
N ILE A 204 -3.75 -1.85 -8.98
CA ILE A 204 -3.26 -0.80 -8.06
C ILE A 204 -1.77 -0.91 -7.76
N GLY A 205 -1.11 -1.96 -8.26
CA GLY A 205 0.28 -2.31 -7.91
C GLY A 205 1.24 -1.14 -8.12
N LEU A 206 1.10 -0.46 -9.26
CA LEU A 206 1.92 0.69 -9.62
C LEU A 206 1.41 2.01 -9.01
N GLN A 207 0.21 2.05 -8.41
CA GLN A 207 -0.34 3.25 -7.79
C GLN A 207 0.26 3.56 -6.41
N PHE A 208 1.13 2.70 -5.89
CA PHE A 208 1.88 2.98 -4.67
C PHE A 208 2.66 4.30 -4.80
N ASP A 209 2.50 5.16 -3.80
CA ASP A 209 3.07 6.50 -3.74
C ASP A 209 4.33 6.52 -2.87
N GLU A 210 5.48 6.50 -3.52
CA GLU A 210 6.80 6.46 -2.87
C GLU A 210 7.14 7.75 -2.13
N SER A 211 6.39 8.85 -2.34
CA SER A 211 6.63 10.11 -1.62
C SER A 211 6.09 10.08 -0.19
N LYS A 212 5.14 9.19 0.11
CA LYS A 212 4.46 9.10 1.41
C LYS A 212 4.99 7.99 2.30
N SER A 213 5.47 6.90 1.71
CA SER A 213 5.93 5.74 2.47
C SER A 213 6.98 4.94 1.70
N GLU A 214 7.92 4.36 2.45
CA GLU A 214 8.91 3.40 1.94
C GLU A 214 8.47 1.93 2.17
N ASN A 215 7.21 1.71 2.60
CA ASN A 215 6.69 0.38 2.97
C ASN A 215 5.58 -0.12 2.03
N PRO A 216 5.91 -0.58 0.82
CA PRO A 216 4.93 -1.15 -0.12
C PRO A 216 4.26 -2.43 0.41
N PHE A 217 4.90 -3.22 1.29
CA PHE A 217 4.25 -4.42 1.84
C PHE A 217 2.97 -4.12 2.60
N ALA A 218 2.96 -3.06 3.40
CA ALA A 218 1.77 -2.68 4.15
C ALA A 218 0.63 -2.29 3.20
N TYR A 219 0.95 -1.53 2.15
CA TYR A 219 -0.01 -1.14 1.13
C TYR A 219 -0.63 -2.35 0.41
N TYR A 220 0.21 -3.28 -0.07
CA TYR A 220 -0.28 -4.49 -0.75
C TYR A 220 -1.02 -5.45 0.18
N THR A 221 -0.56 -5.58 1.43
CA THR A 221 -1.26 -6.37 2.46
C THR A 221 -2.69 -5.87 2.69
N ALA A 222 -2.87 -4.55 2.79
CA ALA A 222 -4.18 -3.95 2.98
C ALA A 222 -5.08 -4.22 1.77
N ALA A 223 -4.54 -4.10 0.56
CA ALA A 223 -5.27 -4.41 -0.67
C ALA A 223 -5.72 -5.88 -0.75
N ILE A 224 -4.84 -6.82 -0.39
CA ILE A 224 -5.16 -8.25 -0.35
C ILE A 224 -6.26 -8.53 0.69
N THR A 225 -6.11 -8.01 1.90
CA THR A 225 -7.06 -8.23 3.01
C THR A 225 -8.46 -7.70 2.66
N ASN A 226 -8.53 -6.51 2.05
CA ASN A 226 -9.79 -5.94 1.59
C ASN A 226 -10.41 -6.76 0.46
N SER A 227 -9.59 -7.29 -0.45
CA SER A 227 -10.06 -8.15 -1.56
C SER A 227 -10.61 -9.48 -1.04
N PHE A 228 -9.96 -10.10 -0.06
CA PHE A 228 -10.41 -11.34 0.56
C PHE A 228 -11.73 -11.14 1.30
N THR A 229 -11.82 -10.08 2.10
CA THR A 229 -13.06 -9.71 2.81
C THR A 229 -14.21 -9.42 1.84
N ARG A 230 -13.92 -8.83 0.68
CA ARG A 230 -14.94 -8.59 -0.36
C ARG A 230 -15.55 -9.90 -0.87
N ILE A 231 -14.74 -10.90 -1.20
CA ILE A 231 -15.25 -12.21 -1.65
C ILE A 231 -16.07 -12.87 -0.54
N LEU A 232 -15.57 -12.85 0.71
CA LEU A 232 -16.30 -13.36 1.86
C LEU A 232 -17.69 -12.69 2.01
N ASN A 233 -17.76 -11.37 1.82
CA ASN A 233 -19.02 -10.63 1.92
C ASN A 233 -19.97 -10.89 0.76
N ILE A 234 -19.45 -11.05 -0.46
CA ILE A 234 -20.26 -11.44 -1.63
C ILE A 234 -20.87 -12.82 -1.39
N GLU A 235 -20.06 -13.77 -0.90
CA GLU A 235 -20.54 -15.12 -0.64
C GLU A 235 -21.61 -15.15 0.47
N LYS A 236 -21.38 -14.43 1.58
CA LYS A 236 -22.40 -14.27 2.63
C LYS A 236 -23.70 -13.68 2.09
N LYS A 237 -23.61 -12.73 1.16
CA LYS A 237 -24.80 -12.15 0.51
C LYS A 237 -25.53 -13.18 -0.34
N ASN A 238 -24.81 -13.97 -1.13
CA ASN A 238 -25.39 -15.02 -1.96
C ASN A 238 -26.04 -16.12 -1.11
N GLN A 239 -25.39 -16.51 0.00
CA GLN A 239 -25.95 -17.44 0.98
C GLN A 239 -27.27 -16.90 1.54
N ASN A 240 -27.32 -15.64 1.96
CA ASN A 240 -28.56 -15.03 2.46
C ASN A 240 -29.66 -15.02 1.40
N ILE A 241 -29.35 -14.65 0.15
CA ILE A 241 -30.33 -14.66 -0.95
C ILE A 241 -30.87 -16.08 -1.18
N ARG A 242 -30.01 -17.09 -1.15
CA ARG A 242 -30.43 -18.50 -1.25
C ARG A 242 -31.37 -18.88 -0.12
N ASP A 243 -31.03 -18.52 1.11
CA ASP A 243 -31.88 -18.80 2.28
C ASP A 243 -33.22 -18.04 2.20
N ASP A 244 -33.23 -16.78 1.75
CA ASP A 244 -34.45 -16.01 1.53
C ASP A 244 -35.36 -16.69 0.49
N ILE A 245 -34.80 -17.22 -0.61
CA ILE A 245 -35.55 -17.98 -1.62
C ILE A 245 -36.14 -19.27 -1.03
N LEU A 246 -35.40 -19.98 -0.18
CA LEU A 246 -35.90 -21.18 0.48
C LEU A 246 -37.08 -20.85 1.40
N GLU A 247 -36.93 -19.83 2.23
CA GLU A 247 -37.99 -19.36 3.15
C GLU A 247 -39.25 -18.91 2.37
N MET A 248 -39.09 -18.19 1.26
CA MET A 248 -40.21 -17.77 0.40
C MET A 248 -40.99 -18.93 -0.21
N ASN A 249 -40.35 -20.07 -0.41
CA ASN A 249 -40.98 -21.28 -0.95
C ASN A 249 -41.34 -22.30 0.15
N GLU A 250 -41.43 -21.85 1.41
CA GLU A 250 -41.76 -22.69 2.58
C GLU A 250 -40.80 -23.87 2.79
N MET A 251 -39.56 -23.75 2.29
CA MET A 251 -38.49 -24.74 2.46
C MET A 251 -37.56 -24.35 3.62
N MET A 252 -36.85 -25.34 4.17
CA MET A 252 -35.91 -25.12 5.26
C MET A 252 -34.63 -24.38 4.78
N PRO A 253 -34.24 -23.26 5.41
CA PRO A 253 -33.00 -22.54 5.10
C PRO A 253 -31.77 -23.21 5.74
N SER A 254 -30.57 -22.68 5.49
CA SER A 254 -29.32 -23.20 6.05
C SER A 254 -29.30 -23.25 7.59
N TYR A 255 -28.55 -24.20 8.17
CA TYR A 255 -28.41 -24.32 9.63
C TYR A 255 -27.92 -23.04 10.31
N THR A 256 -27.03 -22.29 9.64
CA THR A 256 -26.54 -21.01 10.16
C THR A 256 -27.65 -19.97 10.23
N ARG A 257 -28.56 -19.94 9.25
CA ARG A 257 -29.74 -19.06 9.23
C ARG A 257 -30.75 -19.44 10.31
N GLN A 258 -31.04 -20.73 10.48
CA GLN A 258 -31.93 -21.22 11.54
C GLN A 258 -31.39 -20.85 12.93
N ALA A 259 -30.12 -21.14 13.20
CA ALA A 259 -29.47 -20.79 14.46
C ALA A 259 -29.46 -19.28 14.71
N LYS A 260 -29.28 -18.47 13.66
CA LYS A 260 -29.35 -17.01 13.76
C LYS A 260 -30.77 -16.57 14.14
N ASN A 261 -31.80 -17.07 13.45
CA ASN A 261 -33.19 -16.77 13.73
C ASN A 261 -33.57 -17.13 15.18
N GLU A 262 -33.13 -18.30 15.67
CA GLU A 262 -33.31 -18.72 17.06
C GLU A 262 -32.60 -17.79 18.05
N SER A 263 -31.34 -17.44 17.79
CA SER A 263 -30.54 -16.57 18.65
C SER A 263 -31.06 -15.12 18.70
N GLU A 264 -31.71 -14.66 17.63
CA GLU A 264 -32.22 -13.30 17.51
C GLU A 264 -33.60 -13.11 18.17
N THR A 265 -34.25 -14.19 18.61
CA THR A 265 -35.49 -14.13 19.38
C THR A 265 -35.30 -13.34 20.67
N VAL A 266 -36.35 -12.61 21.09
CA VAL A 266 -36.33 -11.81 22.33
C VAL A 266 -36.02 -12.68 23.55
N SER A 267 -36.51 -13.92 23.56
CA SER A 267 -36.26 -14.91 24.61
C SER A 267 -34.80 -15.37 24.63
N ALA A 268 -34.19 -15.68 23.48
CA ALA A 268 -32.78 -16.07 23.40
C ALA A 268 -31.84 -14.90 23.79
N LYS A 269 -32.12 -13.69 23.31
CA LYS A 269 -31.37 -12.48 23.70
C LYS A 269 -31.43 -12.22 25.21
N ARG A 270 -32.60 -12.40 25.84
CA ARG A 270 -32.75 -12.29 27.30
C ARG A 270 -31.93 -13.36 28.05
N ARG A 271 -31.96 -14.62 27.59
CA ARG A 271 -31.18 -15.71 28.20
C ARG A 271 -29.67 -15.47 28.10
N MET A 272 -29.18 -15.03 26.94
CA MET A 272 -27.76 -14.71 26.74
C MET A 272 -27.32 -13.49 27.56
N ALA A 273 -28.16 -12.47 27.71
CA ALA A 273 -27.85 -11.30 28.55
C ALA A 273 -27.67 -11.66 30.03
N THR A 274 -28.32 -12.72 30.50
CA THR A 274 -28.21 -13.23 31.88
C THR A 274 -27.19 -14.35 32.04
N GLN A 275 -26.56 -14.83 30.96
CA GLN A 275 -25.70 -16.03 30.97
C GLN A 275 -24.36 -15.79 31.69
N ASN A 276 -23.80 -14.60 31.54
CA ASN A 276 -22.75 -14.09 32.39
C ASN A 276 -23.46 -13.15 33.37
N GLY A 277 -23.41 -13.45 34.67
CA GLY A 277 -24.16 -12.69 35.69
C GLY A 277 -24.03 -11.17 35.59
N GLU A 278 -24.89 -10.44 36.32
CA GLU A 278 -25.05 -8.98 36.22
C GLU A 278 -23.71 -8.21 36.14
N VAL A 279 -23.41 -7.64 34.96
CA VAL A 279 -22.20 -6.83 34.75
C VAL A 279 -22.40 -5.48 35.44
N LYS A 280 -21.93 -5.37 36.68
CA LYS A 280 -21.95 -4.11 37.43
C LYS A 280 -20.92 -3.14 36.85
N VAL A 281 -21.38 -2.09 36.18
CA VAL A 281 -20.52 -1.02 35.66
C VAL A 281 -20.25 -0.02 36.78
N TYR A 282 -19.01 0.00 37.28
CA TYR A 282 -18.56 0.96 38.30
C TYR A 282 -18.07 2.26 37.65
N SER A 283 -18.35 3.40 38.28
CA SER A 283 -17.82 4.70 37.84
C SER A 283 -16.29 4.75 37.98
N LYS A 284 -15.62 5.64 37.23
CA LYS A 284 -14.15 5.83 37.32
C LYS A 284 -13.69 6.17 38.75
N ALA A 285 -14.51 6.88 39.52
CA ALA A 285 -14.24 7.19 40.92
C ALA A 285 -14.30 5.93 41.79
N ALA A 286 -15.35 5.11 41.63
CA ALA A 286 -15.50 3.85 42.36
C ALA A 286 -14.37 2.85 42.03
N LEU A 287 -13.94 2.77 40.76
CA LEU A 287 -12.80 1.94 40.36
C LEU A 287 -11.46 2.39 40.98
N LYS A 288 -11.30 3.70 41.22
CA LYS A 288 -10.09 4.24 41.85
C LYS A 288 -10.04 3.89 43.34
N GLU A 289 -11.17 3.91 44.02
CA GLU A 289 -11.30 3.49 45.42
C GLU A 289 -11.09 1.98 45.58
N LEU A 290 -11.73 1.17 44.74
CA LEU A 290 -11.54 -0.29 44.71
C LEU A 290 -10.07 -0.68 44.45
N ASN A 291 -9.39 0.00 43.53
CA ASN A 291 -7.96 -0.22 43.29
C ASN A 291 -7.07 0.22 44.46
N LYS A 292 -7.49 1.23 45.21
CA LYS A 292 -6.77 1.69 46.41
C LYS A 292 -6.93 0.68 47.54
N GLU A 293 -8.13 0.15 47.72
CA GLU A 293 -8.44 -0.89 48.71
C GLU A 293 -7.72 -2.20 48.39
N TYR A 294 -7.75 -2.65 47.13
CA TYR A 294 -7.04 -3.84 46.69
C TYR A 294 -5.52 -3.75 46.93
N LYS A 295 -4.91 -2.58 46.67
CA LYS A 295 -3.49 -2.36 46.94
C LYS A 295 -3.15 -2.37 48.43
N ALA A 296 -4.09 -2.04 49.30
CA ALA A 296 -3.87 -1.99 50.74
C ALA A 296 -4.13 -3.35 51.42
N SER A 297 -5.16 -4.09 51.01
CA SER A 297 -5.62 -5.30 51.69
C SER A 297 -5.34 -6.61 50.92
N GLY A 298 -4.96 -6.52 49.64
CA GLY A 298 -4.79 -7.68 48.75
C GLY A 298 -6.09 -8.40 48.39
N LYS A 299 -7.26 -7.92 48.83
CA LYS A 299 -8.58 -8.51 48.56
C LYS A 299 -9.55 -7.44 48.07
N LEU A 300 -10.39 -7.78 47.10
CA LEU A 300 -11.54 -6.95 46.71
C LEU A 300 -12.75 -7.36 47.54
N THR A 301 -13.18 -6.50 48.44
CA THR A 301 -14.49 -6.54 49.08
C THR A 301 -15.49 -5.96 48.07
N VAL A 302 -16.29 -6.81 47.44
CA VAL A 302 -17.38 -6.33 46.59
C VAL A 302 -18.36 -5.62 47.51
N ALA A 303 -18.37 -4.29 47.50
CA ALA A 303 -19.36 -3.53 48.25
C ALA A 303 -20.75 -3.90 47.73
N GLU A 304 -21.52 -4.61 48.56
CA GLU A 304 -22.95 -4.77 48.34
C GLU A 304 -23.57 -3.38 48.41
N SER A 305 -23.95 -2.84 47.25
CA SER A 305 -24.68 -1.60 47.16
C SER A 305 -25.97 -1.76 47.96
N LYS A 306 -26.08 -1.04 49.09
CA LYS A 306 -27.35 -0.88 49.80
C LYS A 306 -28.39 -0.41 48.79
N LYS A 307 -29.41 -1.25 48.57
CA LYS A 307 -30.63 -0.85 47.88
C LYS A 307 -31.21 0.35 48.63
N LYS A 308 -31.33 1.48 47.93
CA LYS A 308 -32.30 2.53 48.24
C LYS A 308 -33.39 2.43 47.19
#